data_AF-A0A1B2RVC4-F1
#
_entry.id   AF-A0A1B2RVC4-F1
#
_cell.length_a   1.000
_cell.length_b   1.000
_cell.length_c   1.000
_cell.angle_alpha   90.00
_cell.angle_beta   90.00
_cell.angle_gamma   90.00
#
_symmetry.space_group_name_H-M   'P 1'
#
loop_
_entity.id
_entity.type
_entity.pdbx_description
1 polymer ?
#
loop_
_entity_poly.entity_id
_entity_poly.type
_entity_poly.pdbx_seq_one_letter_code
_entity_poly.pdbx_strand_id
1 'polypeptide(L)' 'SLDCLSSLDEYLTSLGRKHRAVGVKLESFNTVGESLLFALESGLGDAFTSDTREAWSLLYASVVQSMSRG' A
#
# COMPACT_ATOMS: atom_id res chain seq x y z
N SER A 1 7.52 12.49 -4.01
CA SER A 1 7.87 11.77 -5.24
C SER A 1 8.05 10.29 -4.92
N LEU A 2 7.62 9.39 -5.80
CA LEU A 2 7.74 7.92 -5.64
C LEU A 2 9.21 7.44 -5.63
N ASP A 3 10.16 8.34 -5.86
CA ASP A 3 11.60 8.09 -5.92
C ASP A 3 12.17 7.41 -4.66
N CYS A 4 11.58 7.64 -3.48
CA CYS A 4 12.01 7.00 -2.23
C CYS A 4 11.53 5.55 -2.03
N LEU A 5 10.68 5.00 -2.90
CA LEU A 5 10.28 3.61 -2.77
C LEU A 5 11.42 2.65 -3.12
N SER A 6 12.34 3.08 -4.00
CA SER A 6 13.55 2.33 -4.32
C SER A 6 14.45 2.09 -3.10
N SER A 7 14.61 3.10 -2.23
CA SER A 7 15.39 2.97 -1.00
C SER A 7 14.68 2.17 0.10
N LEU A 8 13.36 1.95 -0.05
CA LEU A 8 12.55 1.15 0.86
C LEU A 8 12.30 -0.27 0.35
N ASP A 9 12.73 -0.62 -0.87
CA ASP A 9 12.38 -1.91 -1.50
C ASP A 9 12.83 -3.08 -0.63
N GLU A 10 14.09 -3.09 -0.17
CA GLU A 10 14.61 -4.15 0.70
C GLU A 10 13.86 -4.27 2.04
N TYR A 11 13.49 -3.13 2.61
CA TYR A 11 12.70 -3.08 3.85
C TYR A 11 11.30 -3.67 3.63
N LEU A 12 10.62 -3.26 2.56
CA LEU A 12 9.28 -3.73 2.20
C LEU A 12 9.28 -5.21 1.83
N THR A 13 10.26 -5.70 1.08
CA THR A 13 10.41 -7.12 0.80
C THR A 13 10.65 -7.92 2.08
N SER A 14 11.48 -7.41 3.01
CA SER A 14 11.66 -8.04 4.32
C SER A 14 10.38 -8.06 5.15
N LEU A 15 9.58 -6.99 5.08
CA LEU A 15 8.28 -6.92 5.71
C LEU A 15 7.28 -7.91 5.09
N GLY A 16 7.31 -8.09 3.76
CA GLY A 16 6.54 -9.10 3.04
C GLY A 16 6.80 -10.51 3.53
N ARG A 17 8.07 -10.90 3.68
CA ARG A 17 8.48 -12.19 4.28
C ARG A 17 7.87 -12.41 5.66
N LYS A 18 7.85 -11.37 6.51
CA LYS A 18 7.27 -11.44 7.86
C LYS A 18 5.75 -11.64 7.81
N HIS A 19 5.04 -10.93 6.94
CA HIS A 19 3.60 -11.08 6.75
C HIS A 19 3.25 -12.49 6.24
N ARG A 20 4.04 -12.99 5.29
CA ARG A 20 3.90 -14.36 4.78
C ARG A 20 4.15 -15.41 5.87
N ALA A 21 5.17 -15.21 6.71
CA ALA A 21 5.49 -16.12 7.81
C ALA A 21 4.36 -16.23 8.85
N VAL A 22 3.54 -15.19 9.02
CA VAL A 22 2.36 -15.22 9.90
C VAL A 22 1.07 -15.59 9.17
N GLY A 23 1.15 -16.04 7.91
CA GLY A 23 0.02 -16.58 7.16
C GLY A 23 -0.85 -15.56 6.43
N VAL A 24 -0.43 -14.30 6.33
CA VAL A 24 -1.14 -13.29 5.53
C VAL A 24 -1.06 -13.68 4.05
N LYS A 25 -2.22 -13.66 3.38
CA LYS A 25 -2.34 -13.93 1.95
C LYS A 25 -2.21 -12.64 1.15
N LEU A 26 -1.72 -12.74 -0.08
CA LEU A 26 -1.62 -11.59 -0.98
C LEU A 26 -2.99 -10.95 -1.26
N GLU A 27 -4.05 -11.76 -1.33
CA GLU A 27 -5.43 -11.30 -1.51
C GLU A 27 -5.91 -10.36 -0.38
N SER A 28 -5.39 -10.52 0.85
CA SER A 28 -5.73 -9.66 1.98
C SER A 28 -5.28 -8.21 1.77
N PHE A 29 -4.25 -7.97 0.94
CA PHE A 29 -3.80 -6.62 0.64
C PHE A 29 -4.82 -5.83 -0.18
N ASN A 30 -5.71 -6.47 -0.94
CA ASN A 30 -6.80 -5.76 -1.63
C ASN A 30 -7.75 -5.14 -0.60
N THR A 31 -8.19 -5.93 0.38
CA THR A 31 -9.07 -5.45 1.46
C THR A 31 -8.42 -4.32 2.28
N VAL A 32 -7.12 -4.42 2.54
CA VAL A 32 -6.36 -3.36 3.24
C VAL A 32 -6.28 -2.09 2.38
N GLY A 33 -6.10 -2.21 1.06
CA GLY A 33 -6.10 -1.08 0.14
C GLY A 33 -7.43 -0.32 0.15
N GLU A 34 -8.54 -1.05 0.03
CA GLU A 34 -9.88 -0.46 0.11
C GLU A 34 -10.12 0.22 1.46
N SER A 35 -9.72 -0.42 2.56
CA SER A 35 -9.86 0.14 3.90
C SER A 35 -9.03 1.41 4.10
N LEU A 36 -7.81 1.45 3.53
CA LEU A 36 -6.94 2.62 3.55
C LEU A 36 -7.56 3.78 2.79
N LEU A 37 -8.03 3.55 1.55
CA LEU A 37 -8.66 4.59 0.74
C LEU A 37 -9.94 5.10 1.39
N PHE A 38 -10.76 4.21 1.97
CA PHE A 38 -11.95 4.59 2.72
C PHE A 38 -11.62 5.47 3.95
N ALA A 39 -10.57 5.13 4.69
CA ALA A 39 -10.14 5.92 5.84
C ALA A 39 -9.62 7.31 5.42
N LEU A 40 -8.88 7.39 4.30
CA LEU A 40 -8.41 8.67 3.75
C LEU A 40 -9.57 9.54 3.28
N GLU A 41 -10.54 8.96 2.56
CA GLU A 41 -11.77 9.64 2.14
C GLU A 41 -12.54 10.20 3.34
N SER A 42 -12.72 9.37 4.38
CA SER A 42 -13.43 9.77 5.59
C SER A 42 -12.71 10.88 6.37
N GLY A 43 -11.38 10.88 6.37
CA GLY A 43 -10.58 11.85 7.13
C GLY A 43 -10.35 13.18 6.39
N LEU A 44 -10.24 13.14 5.06
CA LEU A 44 -9.96 14.32 4.22
C LEU A 44 -11.22 14.97 3.67
N GLY A 45 -12.35 14.24 3.60
CA GLY A 45 -13.62 14.75 3.07
C GLY A 45 -13.45 15.32 1.66
N ASP A 46 -13.88 16.56 1.46
CA ASP A 46 -13.81 17.25 0.15
C ASP A 46 -12.38 17.40 -0.40
N ALA A 47 -11.36 17.31 0.46
CA ALA A 47 -9.96 17.34 0.02
C ALA A 47 -9.50 16.00 -0.60
N PHE A 48 -10.28 14.92 -0.46
CA PHE A 48 -10.01 13.63 -1.10
C PHE A 48 -10.47 13.63 -2.56
N THR A 49 -9.76 14.39 -3.38
CA THR A 49 -10.03 14.49 -4.82
C THR A 49 -9.73 13.17 -5.55
N SER A 50 -10.24 13.06 -6.78
CA SER A 50 -9.88 12.00 -7.75
C SER A 50 -8.36 11.77 -7.80
N ASP A 51 -7.60 12.84 -8.00
CA ASP A 51 -6.15 12.79 -8.13
C ASP A 51 -5.48 12.28 -6.85
N THR A 52 -6.03 12.66 -5.68
CA THR A 52 -5.55 12.19 -4.38
C THR A 52 -5.80 10.68 -4.25
N ARG A 53 -7.00 10.21 -4.59
CA ARG A 53 -7.35 8.78 -4.59
C ARG A 53 -6.42 7.99 -5.51
N GLU A 54 -6.18 8.47 -6.73
CA GLU A 54 -5.29 7.82 -7.69
C GLU A 54 -3.84 7.76 -7.19
N ALA A 55 -3.31 8.87 -6.68
CA ALA A 55 -1.95 8.93 -6.16
C ALA A 55 -1.74 7.94 -4.99
N TRP A 56 -2.69 7.85 -4.07
CA TRP A 56 -2.64 6.89 -2.97
C TRP A 56 -2.80 5.45 -3.43
N SER A 57 -3.64 5.20 -4.43
CA SER A 57 -3.82 3.87 -5.02
C SER A 57 -2.53 3.36 -5.67
N LEU A 58 -1.84 4.23 -6.44
CA LEU A 58 -0.56 3.91 -7.06
C LEU A 58 0.54 3.67 -6.02
N LEU A 59 0.61 4.52 -4.99
CA LEU A 59 1.55 4.36 -3.89
C LEU A 59 1.35 3.01 -3.19
N TYR A 60 0.11 2.70 -2.83
CA TYR A 60 -0.22 1.44 -2.16
C TYR A 60 0.09 0.23 -3.03
N ALA A 61 -0.25 0.28 -4.32
CA ALA A 61 0.08 -0.78 -5.27
C ALA A 61 1.59 -1.03 -5.36
N SER A 62 2.41 0.03 -5.37
CA SER A 62 3.87 -0.10 -5.36
C SER A 62 4.39 -0.74 -4.08
N VAL A 63 3.81 -0.40 -2.92
CA VAL A 63 4.17 -1.03 -1.64
C VAL A 63 3.83 -2.52 -1.65
N VAL A 64 2.63 -2.88 -2.09
CA VAL A 64 2.20 -4.29 -2.20
C VAL A 64 3.10 -5.04 -3.17
N GLN A 65 3.48 -4.44 -4.29
CA GLN A 65 4.42 -5.03 -5.24
C GLN A 65 5.77 -5.36 -4.57
N SER A 66 6.38 -4.42 -3.86
CA SER A 66 7.63 -4.67 -3.14
C SER A 66 7.49 -5.73 -2.05
N MET A 67 6.38 -5.74 -1.31
CA MET A 67 6.09 -6.76 -0.29
C MET A 67 5.87 -8.15 -0.88
N SER A 68 5.23 -8.26 -2.04
CA SER A 68 4.95 -9.55 -2.71
C SER A 68 6.20 -10.29 -3.17
N ARG A 69 7.34 -9.59 -3.28
CA ARG A 69 8.65 -10.18 -3.61
C ARG A 69 9.28 -10.94 -2.43
N GLY A 70 8.75 -10.80 -1.22
CA GLY A 70 9.21 -11.46 0.00
C GLY A 70 8.38 -12.68 0.35
#